data_AF-A0A916Z4P5-F1
#
_entry.id   AF-A0A916Z4P5-F1
#
_cell.length_a   1.000
_cell.length_b   1.000
_cell.length_c   1.000
_cell.angle_alpha   90.00
_cell.angle_beta   90.00
_cell.angle_gamma   90.00
#
_symmetry.space_group_name_H-M   'P 1'
#
loop_
_entity.id
_entity.type
_entity.pdbx_description
1 polymer ?
#
loop_
_entity_poly.entity_id
_entity_poly.type
_entity_poly.pdbx_seq_one_letter_code
_entity_poly.pdbx_strand_id
1 'polypeptide(L)'
;MLYTEYKLAAEKHIKTCLGIAQAIDKLNALDNSALLVSSNKQATLHNMFYMCGYVLESISTYSVYKHYGWRPNRNVKTTDHHFSSICNFSFYPSDGYPYYVHEHKFQTNQFEVLKVPFGNTGVPLIDNSVSVDIDIQILFNIWKPEIRYHEANRNYPYLLNSHINFNETNILKFINFTNQIYNSLIQIVG
;
A
#
# COMPACT_ATOMS: atom_id res chain seq x y z
N MET A 1 -0.24 -19.86 -0.88
CA MET A 1 -0.60 -18.46 -1.15
C MET A 1 -0.46 -18.24 -2.65
N LEU A 2 -1.51 -17.78 -3.32
CA LEU A 2 -1.49 -17.48 -4.76
C LEU A 2 -1.27 -15.98 -4.94
N TYR A 3 -0.64 -15.56 -6.04
CA TYR A 3 -0.42 -14.13 -6.26
C TYR A 3 -1.74 -13.36 -6.45
N THR A 4 -2.79 -14.04 -6.91
CA THR A 4 -4.16 -13.49 -7.03
C THR A 4 -4.76 -13.13 -5.68
N GLU A 5 -4.32 -13.74 -4.58
CA GLU A 5 -4.77 -13.39 -3.23
C GLU A 5 -4.31 -11.98 -2.83
N TYR A 6 -3.17 -11.49 -3.36
CA TYR A 6 -2.76 -10.10 -3.16
C TYR A 6 -3.71 -9.11 -3.85
N LYS A 7 -4.19 -9.41 -5.07
CA LYS A 7 -5.22 -8.58 -5.73
C LYS A 7 -6.49 -8.52 -4.89
N LEU A 8 -6.96 -9.66 -4.40
CA LEU A 8 -8.17 -9.73 -3.56
C LEU A 8 -7.98 -8.96 -2.24
N ALA A 9 -6.80 -9.04 -1.62
CA ALA A 9 -6.47 -8.28 -0.43
C ALA A 9 -6.48 -6.76 -0.71
N ALA A 10 -5.82 -6.32 -1.78
CA ALA A 10 -5.81 -4.91 -2.20
C ALA A 10 -7.23 -4.39 -2.46
N GLU A 11 -8.02 -5.15 -3.22
CA GLU A 11 -9.41 -4.80 -3.56
C GLU A 11 -10.29 -4.67 -2.31
N LYS A 12 -10.19 -5.61 -1.37
CA LYS A 12 -10.94 -5.57 -0.12
C LYS A 12 -10.59 -4.34 0.71
N HIS A 13 -9.30 -4.06 0.88
CA HIS A 13 -8.84 -2.96 1.71
C HIS A 13 -9.18 -1.60 1.09
N ILE A 14 -8.99 -1.41 -0.22
CA ILE A 14 -9.33 -0.12 -0.86
C ILE A 14 -10.83 0.15 -0.84
N LYS A 15 -11.68 -0.86 -1.09
CA LYS A 15 -13.14 -0.74 -0.96
C LYS A 15 -13.56 -0.36 0.45
N THR A 16 -12.89 -0.92 1.46
CA THR A 16 -13.14 -0.59 2.87
C THR A 16 -12.75 0.86 3.18
N CYS A 17 -11.55 1.31 2.77
CA CYS A 17 -11.13 2.70 2.95
C CYS A 17 -12.09 3.70 2.30
N LEU A 18 -12.51 3.44 1.05
CA LEU A 18 -13.44 4.29 0.32
C LEU A 18 -14.83 4.32 0.99
N GLY A 19 -15.33 3.17 1.46
CA GLY A 19 -16.60 3.09 2.17
C GLY A 19 -16.60 3.88 3.48
N ILE A 20 -15.50 3.82 4.25
CA ILE A 20 -15.34 4.61 5.47
C ILE A 20 -15.23 6.10 5.15
N ALA A 21 -14.45 6.47 4.11
CA ALA A 21 -14.33 7.86 3.68
C ALA A 21 -15.69 8.48 3.31
N GLN A 22 -16.50 7.75 2.53
CA GLN A 22 -17.86 8.18 2.18
C GLN A 22 -18.78 8.31 3.40
N ALA A 23 -18.61 7.45 4.41
CA ALA A 23 -19.37 7.56 5.65
C ALA A 23 -18.98 8.81 6.45
N ILE A 24 -17.68 9.14 6.50
CA ILE A 24 -17.17 10.37 7.12
C ILE A 24 -17.75 11.60 6.43
N ASP A 25 -17.71 11.67 5.10
CA ASP A 25 -18.27 12.79 4.33
C ASP A 25 -19.76 13.00 4.62
N LYS A 26 -20.54 11.92 4.65
CA LYS A 26 -21.96 11.96 4.99
C LYS A 26 -22.22 12.46 6.41
N LEU A 27 -21.39 12.04 7.38
CA LEU A 27 -21.53 12.46 8.78
C LEU A 27 -21.18 13.94 8.96
N ASN A 28 -20.13 14.43 8.28
CA ASN A 28 -19.75 15.84 8.31
C ASN A 28 -20.85 16.75 7.72
N ALA A 29 -21.59 16.27 6.72
CA ALA A 29 -22.68 17.02 6.08
C ALA A 29 -23.96 17.15 6.95
N LEU A 30 -24.09 16.37 8.02
CA LEU A 30 -25.29 16.36 8.88
C LEU A 30 -25.25 17.39 10.04
N ASP A 31 -24.28 18.30 10.07
CA ASP A 31 -24.07 19.34 11.10
C ASP A 31 -24.16 18.83 12.56
N ASN A 32 -23.57 17.66 12.80
CA ASN A 32 -23.55 17.01 14.11
C ASN A 32 -22.33 17.42 14.94
N SER A 33 -22.16 18.73 15.16
CA SER A 33 -21.11 19.30 16.03
C SER A 33 -21.11 18.74 17.47
N ALA A 34 -22.20 18.08 17.89
CA ALA A 34 -22.39 17.48 19.21
C ALA A 34 -21.90 16.01 19.35
N LEU A 35 -21.58 15.31 18.26
CA LEU A 35 -21.03 13.95 18.36
C LEU A 35 -19.55 14.08 18.66
N LEU A 36 -19.22 14.10 19.95
CA LEU A 36 -17.88 14.05 20.51
C LEU A 36 -17.01 13.06 19.72
N VAL A 37 -16.21 13.61 18.82
CA VAL A 37 -15.36 12.88 17.90
C VAL A 37 -14.15 12.40 18.70
N SER A 38 -14.38 11.32 19.42
CA SER A 38 -13.50 10.70 20.39
C SER A 38 -12.33 9.98 19.72
N SER A 39 -11.44 9.43 20.53
CA SER A 39 -10.38 8.48 20.16
C SER A 39 -10.76 7.48 19.04
N ASN A 40 -12.04 7.14 18.90
CA ASN A 40 -12.57 6.30 17.83
C ASN A 40 -12.33 6.86 16.41
N LYS A 41 -12.45 8.18 16.18
CA LYS A 41 -12.15 8.76 14.85
C LYS A 41 -10.66 8.67 14.55
N GLN A 42 -9.81 9.00 15.51
CA GLN A 42 -8.37 8.90 15.34
C GLN A 42 -7.93 7.44 15.09
N ALA A 43 -8.48 6.49 15.85
CA ALA A 43 -8.27 5.07 15.60
C ALA A 43 -8.75 4.64 14.20
N THR A 44 -9.87 5.19 13.73
CA THR A 44 -10.40 4.91 12.38
C THR A 44 -9.47 5.45 11.29
N LEU A 45 -9.06 6.72 11.38
CA LEU A 45 -8.13 7.34 10.43
C LEU A 45 -6.80 6.60 10.39
N HIS A 46 -6.29 6.18 11.54
CA HIS A 46 -5.07 5.40 11.66
C HIS A 46 -5.19 4.02 10.99
N ASN A 47 -6.33 3.33 11.18
CA ASN A 47 -6.59 2.06 10.51
C ASN A 47 -6.71 2.23 8.99
N MET A 48 -7.33 3.32 8.51
CA MET A 48 -7.40 3.63 7.08
C MET A 48 -6.01 3.89 6.50
N PHE A 49 -5.16 4.65 7.19
CA PHE A 49 -3.77 4.87 6.82
C PHE A 49 -3.00 3.54 6.71
N TYR A 50 -3.10 2.69 7.74
CA TYR A 50 -2.47 1.37 7.74
C TYR A 50 -2.92 0.51 6.54
N MET A 51 -4.24 0.46 6.29
CA MET A 51 -4.81 -0.28 5.17
C MET A 51 -4.33 0.25 3.82
N CYS A 52 -4.12 1.55 3.66
CA CYS A 52 -3.61 2.11 2.41
C CYS A 52 -2.22 1.55 2.04
N GLY A 53 -1.29 1.48 2.99
CA GLY A 53 0.01 0.85 2.70
C GLY A 53 -0.10 -0.65 2.40
N TYR A 54 -1.04 -1.37 3.04
CA TYR A 54 -1.35 -2.77 2.67
C TYR A 54 -1.93 -2.91 1.26
N VAL A 55 -2.76 -1.96 0.82
CA VAL A 55 -3.24 -1.92 -0.57
C VAL A 55 -2.04 -1.77 -1.50
N LEU A 56 -1.16 -0.79 -1.25
CA LEU A 56 0.02 -0.52 -2.08
C LEU A 56 0.96 -1.73 -2.16
N GLU A 57 1.27 -2.36 -1.02
CA GLU A 57 2.07 -3.59 -0.96
C GLU A 57 1.43 -4.75 -1.74
N SER A 58 0.13 -4.94 -1.56
CA SER A 58 -0.56 -6.07 -2.18
C SER A 58 -0.73 -5.88 -3.68
N ILE A 59 -1.15 -4.70 -4.13
CA ILE A 59 -1.37 -4.47 -5.57
C ILE A 59 -0.05 -4.45 -6.34
N SER A 60 1.01 -3.94 -5.75
CA SER A 60 2.35 -3.96 -6.36
C SER A 60 2.88 -5.38 -6.50
N THR A 61 2.79 -6.18 -5.44
CA THR A 61 3.18 -7.60 -5.46
C THR A 61 2.38 -8.37 -6.51
N TYR A 62 1.06 -8.19 -6.56
CA TYR A 62 0.22 -8.76 -7.61
C TYR A 62 0.72 -8.36 -9.01
N SER A 63 1.00 -7.08 -9.21
CA SER A 63 1.38 -6.52 -10.51
C SER A 63 2.69 -7.11 -11.02
N VAL A 64 3.70 -7.28 -10.16
CA VAL A 64 4.97 -7.94 -10.52
C VAL A 64 4.72 -9.38 -10.98
N TYR A 65 4.05 -10.20 -10.16
CA TYR A 65 3.77 -11.59 -10.51
C TYR A 65 2.94 -11.72 -11.78
N LYS A 66 1.92 -10.88 -11.95
CA LYS A 66 1.05 -10.90 -13.12
C LYS A 66 1.79 -10.45 -14.38
N HIS A 67 2.57 -9.39 -14.31
CA HIS A 67 3.31 -8.83 -15.44
C HIS A 67 4.35 -9.82 -15.98
N TYR A 68 5.15 -10.41 -15.08
CA TYR A 68 6.21 -11.36 -15.46
C TYR A 68 5.70 -12.80 -15.63
N GLY A 69 4.38 -13.00 -15.71
CA GLY A 69 3.79 -14.28 -16.11
C GLY A 69 3.95 -15.41 -15.08
N TRP A 70 3.86 -15.10 -13.79
CA TRP A 70 3.81 -16.13 -12.75
C TRP A 70 2.64 -17.08 -13.00
N ARG A 71 2.85 -18.38 -12.76
CA ARG A 71 1.85 -19.42 -13.02
C ARG A 71 0.62 -19.23 -12.10
N PRO A 72 -0.62 -19.06 -12.64
CA PRO A 72 -1.85 -18.73 -11.89
C PRO A 72 -2.15 -19.54 -10.64
N ASN A 73 -1.78 -20.82 -10.61
CA ASN A 73 -2.08 -21.73 -9.50
C ASN A 73 -0.83 -22.18 -8.74
N ARG A 74 0.32 -21.55 -8.98
CA ARG A 74 1.56 -21.86 -8.27
C ARG A 74 1.67 -21.00 -7.03
N ASN A 75 2.00 -21.66 -5.91
CA ASN A 75 2.24 -20.98 -4.64
C ASN A 75 3.41 -20.00 -4.78
N VAL A 76 3.21 -18.73 -4.42
CA VAL A 76 4.26 -17.71 -4.49
C VAL A 76 5.44 -18.00 -3.57
N LYS A 77 5.24 -18.82 -2.52
CA LYS A 77 6.31 -19.30 -1.63
C LYS A 77 7.24 -20.32 -2.29
N THR A 78 6.89 -20.84 -3.46
CA THR A 78 7.76 -21.75 -4.19
C THR A 78 8.82 -20.94 -4.91
N THR A 79 10.10 -21.16 -4.62
CA THR A 79 11.21 -20.50 -5.35
C THR A 79 11.14 -20.83 -6.85
N ASP A 80 11.32 -19.80 -7.68
CA ASP A 80 11.44 -19.91 -9.13
C ASP A 80 12.55 -18.97 -9.60
N HIS A 81 13.78 -19.51 -9.70
CA HIS A 81 14.94 -18.72 -10.11
C HIS A 81 14.85 -18.17 -11.53
N HIS A 82 14.07 -18.79 -12.41
CA HIS A 82 13.88 -18.29 -13.77
C HIS A 82 13.00 -17.05 -13.76
N PHE A 83 11.87 -17.08 -13.06
CA PHE A 83 11.06 -15.88 -12.84
C PHE A 83 11.87 -14.79 -12.15
N SER A 84 12.55 -15.13 -11.05
CA SER A 84 13.26 -14.15 -10.23
C SER A 84 14.47 -13.54 -10.93
N SER A 85 15.18 -14.26 -11.82
CA SER A 85 16.29 -13.68 -12.60
C SER A 85 15.82 -12.67 -13.66
N ILE A 86 14.57 -12.77 -14.11
CA ILE A 86 13.99 -11.83 -15.08
C ILE A 86 13.58 -10.52 -14.40
N CYS A 87 12.98 -10.61 -13.22
CA CYS A 87 12.36 -9.45 -12.55
C CYS A 87 13.09 -8.96 -11.30
N ASN A 88 14.18 -9.61 -10.89
CA ASN A 88 14.90 -9.34 -9.63
C ASN A 88 14.01 -9.41 -8.37
N PHE A 89 12.92 -10.18 -8.44
CA PHE A 89 11.91 -10.27 -7.39
C PHE A 89 11.71 -11.72 -6.94
N SER A 90 11.68 -11.95 -5.64
CA SER A 90 11.46 -13.27 -5.03
C SER A 90 10.44 -13.23 -3.90
N PHE A 91 10.09 -14.39 -3.36
CA PHE A 91 9.31 -14.42 -2.12
C PHE A 91 10.22 -14.25 -0.90
N TYR A 92 11.34 -14.99 -0.85
CA TYR A 92 12.24 -14.97 0.30
C TYR A 92 13.49 -14.12 0.04
N PRO A 93 13.98 -13.38 1.05
CA PRO A 93 15.26 -12.68 0.95
C PRO A 93 16.44 -13.64 0.77
N SER A 94 16.35 -14.87 1.30
CA SER A 94 17.37 -15.91 1.15
C SER A 94 17.56 -16.38 -0.29
N ASP A 95 16.63 -16.07 -1.19
CA ASP A 95 16.77 -16.39 -2.62
C ASP A 95 17.83 -15.50 -3.31
N GLY A 96 18.33 -14.45 -2.65
CA GLY A 96 19.45 -13.63 -3.12
C GLY A 96 19.08 -12.52 -4.11
N TYR A 97 17.78 -12.24 -4.29
CA TYR A 97 17.30 -11.18 -5.17
C TYR A 97 17.09 -9.85 -4.42
N PRO A 98 17.29 -8.70 -5.06
CA PRO A 98 17.16 -7.38 -4.42
C PRO A 98 15.79 -7.11 -3.77
N TYR A 99 14.73 -7.66 -4.36
CA TYR A 99 13.34 -7.36 -3.99
C TYR A 99 12.61 -8.61 -3.53
N TYR A 100 11.88 -8.53 -2.40
CA TYR A 100 11.23 -9.71 -1.80
C TYR A 100 10.01 -9.38 -0.94
N VAL A 101 9.07 -10.35 -0.84
CA VAL A 101 7.75 -10.19 -0.19
C VAL A 101 7.72 -10.50 1.31
N HIS A 102 8.42 -11.54 1.76
CA HIS A 102 8.18 -12.22 3.05
C HIS A 102 8.13 -11.34 4.32
N GLU A 103 8.76 -10.17 4.33
CA GLU A 103 8.98 -9.38 5.56
C GLU A 103 8.14 -8.08 5.64
N HIS A 104 7.12 -7.90 4.80
CA HIS A 104 6.31 -6.66 4.76
C HIS A 104 7.15 -5.36 4.66
N LYS A 105 8.28 -5.45 3.95
CA LYS A 105 9.26 -4.36 3.78
C LYS A 105 8.95 -3.46 2.57
N PHE A 106 7.68 -3.33 2.20
CA PHE A 106 7.25 -2.70 0.95
C PHE A 106 7.93 -1.36 0.64
N GLN A 107 7.96 -0.47 1.62
CA GLN A 107 8.59 0.87 1.54
C GLN A 107 10.09 0.88 1.20
N THR A 108 10.86 -0.14 1.62
CA THR A 108 12.33 -0.14 1.51
C THR A 108 12.85 -1.06 0.43
N ASN A 109 12.08 -2.04 -0.02
CA ASN A 109 12.52 -2.96 -1.08
C ASN A 109 11.52 -3.10 -2.25
N GLN A 110 10.22 -3.28 -2.02
CA GLN A 110 9.29 -3.62 -3.12
C GLN A 110 8.78 -2.40 -3.90
N PHE A 111 8.71 -1.20 -3.31
CA PHE A 111 8.17 -0.04 -4.02
C PHE A 111 9.03 0.40 -5.21
N GLU A 112 10.35 0.30 -5.07
CA GLU A 112 11.29 0.65 -6.14
C GLU A 112 11.07 -0.20 -7.41
N VAL A 113 10.56 -1.43 -7.25
CA VAL A 113 10.19 -2.30 -8.38
C VAL A 113 9.16 -1.65 -9.30
N LEU A 114 8.27 -0.82 -8.76
CA LEU A 114 7.21 -0.16 -9.53
C LEU A 114 7.72 1.03 -10.35
N LYS A 115 8.86 1.61 -9.95
CA LYS A 115 9.52 2.71 -10.65
C LYS A 115 10.44 2.22 -11.76
N VAL A 116 10.83 0.94 -11.72
CA VAL A 116 11.64 0.33 -12.76
C VAL A 116 10.72 -0.09 -13.92
N PRO A 117 10.96 0.39 -15.16
CA PRO A 117 10.26 -0.12 -16.33
C PRO A 117 10.40 -1.62 -16.41
N PHE A 118 9.29 -2.34 -16.50
CA PHE A 118 9.40 -3.78 -16.65
C PHE A 118 9.98 -4.14 -18.02
N GLY A 119 10.85 -5.16 -18.03
CA GLY A 119 11.62 -5.56 -19.21
C GLY A 119 10.75 -5.67 -20.47
N ASN A 120 11.14 -4.95 -21.53
CA ASN A 120 10.49 -4.86 -22.84
C ASN A 120 9.25 -3.96 -22.96
N THR A 121 8.77 -3.33 -21.88
CA THR A 121 7.69 -2.34 -21.98
C THR A 121 8.17 -0.91 -22.12
N GLY A 122 9.34 -0.58 -21.55
CA GLY A 122 9.84 0.80 -21.45
C GLY A 122 8.97 1.71 -20.57
N VAL A 123 7.89 1.19 -19.98
CA VAL A 123 6.93 1.95 -19.19
C VAL A 123 7.00 1.47 -17.74
N PRO A 124 7.39 2.32 -16.77
CA PRO A 124 7.30 1.97 -15.37
C PRO A 124 5.83 1.90 -14.95
N LEU A 125 5.54 1.04 -13.98
CA LEU A 125 4.18 0.92 -13.43
C LEU A 125 3.73 2.19 -12.71
N ILE A 126 4.69 2.90 -12.11
CA ILE A 126 4.53 4.25 -11.58
C ILE A 126 5.62 5.11 -12.22
N ASP A 127 5.23 6.09 -13.03
CA ASP A 127 6.16 7.04 -13.64
C ASP A 127 6.26 8.34 -12.84
N ASN A 128 7.29 9.14 -13.14
CA ASN A 128 7.53 10.44 -12.50
C ASN A 128 6.60 11.55 -13.02
N SER A 129 5.61 11.25 -13.87
CA SER A 129 4.67 12.26 -14.39
C SER A 129 3.63 12.67 -13.36
N VAL A 130 3.42 11.86 -12.32
CA VAL A 130 2.49 12.16 -11.23
C VAL A 130 3.20 13.00 -10.17
N SER A 131 2.82 14.28 -10.08
CA SER A 131 3.20 15.13 -8.95
C SER A 131 2.47 14.65 -7.69
N VAL A 132 3.24 14.20 -6.69
CA VAL A 132 2.70 13.75 -5.40
C VAL A 132 2.83 14.87 -4.37
N ASP A 133 1.71 15.21 -3.71
CA ASP A 133 1.68 16.20 -2.62
C ASP A 133 2.69 15.81 -1.51
N ILE A 134 3.41 16.78 -0.96
CA ILE A 134 4.45 16.55 0.05
C ILE A 134 3.90 15.82 1.28
N ASP A 135 2.65 16.10 1.68
CA ASP A 135 1.99 15.43 2.80
C ASP A 135 1.80 13.93 2.50
N ILE A 136 1.51 13.59 1.25
CA ILE A 136 1.34 12.21 0.78
C ILE A 136 2.67 11.47 0.70
N GLN A 137 3.73 12.16 0.26
CA GLN A 137 5.08 11.60 0.30
C GLN A 137 5.52 11.29 1.74
N ILE A 138 5.22 12.20 2.67
CA ILE A 138 5.50 11.99 4.10
C ILE A 138 4.73 10.78 4.63
N LEU A 139 3.42 10.69 4.38
CA LEU A 139 2.59 9.55 4.80
C LEU A 139 3.09 8.22 4.21
N PHE A 140 3.50 8.22 2.94
CA PHE A 140 4.10 7.06 2.31
C PHE A 140 5.40 6.63 3.00
N ASN A 141 6.32 7.58 3.24
CA ASN A 141 7.65 7.30 3.80
C ASN A 141 7.64 6.85 5.26
N ILE A 142 6.60 7.21 6.03
CA ILE A 142 6.49 6.77 7.42
C ILE A 142 5.77 5.44 7.58
N TRP A 143 5.05 4.96 6.57
CA TRP A 143 4.21 3.77 6.70
C TRP A 143 5.06 2.56 7.03
N LYS A 144 4.72 1.82 8.10
CA LYS A 144 5.38 0.57 8.46
C LYS A 144 4.34 -0.45 8.94
N PRO A 145 4.58 -1.76 8.79
CA PRO A 145 3.64 -2.79 9.26
C PRO A 145 3.38 -2.70 10.78
N GLU A 146 4.35 -2.22 11.56
CA GLU A 146 4.24 -2.07 13.02
C GLU A 146 3.20 -1.04 13.46
N ILE A 147 2.82 -0.13 12.56
CA ILE A 147 1.80 0.91 12.82
C ILE A 147 0.45 0.26 13.17
N ARG A 148 0.17 -0.98 12.75
CA ARG A 148 -1.07 -1.69 13.14
C ARG A 148 -1.23 -1.91 14.65
N TYR A 149 -0.12 -1.94 15.39
CA TYR A 149 -0.15 -2.19 16.82
C TYR A 149 -0.31 -0.84 17.54
N HIS A 150 -1.54 -0.50 17.91
CA HIS A 150 -1.85 0.74 18.64
C HIS A 150 -1.02 0.93 19.93
N GLU A 151 -0.53 -0.16 20.54
CA GLU A 151 0.34 -0.16 21.74
C GLU A 151 1.83 0.13 21.45
N ALA A 152 2.25 0.19 20.18
CA ALA A 152 3.62 0.45 19.81
C ALA A 152 4.07 1.91 20.09
N ASN A 153 3.15 2.75 20.56
CA ASN A 153 3.40 4.11 21.05
C ASN A 153 4.44 4.21 22.18
N ARG A 154 4.77 3.13 22.92
CA ARG A 154 5.86 3.18 23.92
C ARG A 154 7.25 2.89 23.34
N ASN A 155 7.35 2.15 22.24
CA ASN A 155 8.64 1.74 21.66
C ASN A 155 8.99 2.46 20.35
N TYR A 156 8.07 3.23 19.77
CA TYR A 156 8.29 4.00 18.54
C TYR A 156 7.95 5.48 18.71
N PRO A 157 8.76 6.24 19.48
CA PRO A 157 8.54 7.66 19.75
C PRO A 157 8.54 8.55 18.49
N TYR A 158 9.00 8.04 17.33
CA TYR A 158 8.92 8.79 16.07
C TYR A 158 7.48 8.95 15.55
N LEU A 159 6.53 8.09 15.93
CA LEU A 159 5.12 8.28 15.59
C LEU A 159 4.46 9.39 16.44
N LEU A 160 5.00 9.66 17.63
CA LEU A 160 4.58 10.74 18.52
C LEU A 160 5.27 12.08 18.21
N ASN A 161 6.50 12.05 17.71
CA ASN A 161 7.32 13.24 17.42
C ASN A 161 7.34 13.64 15.94
N SER A 162 6.78 12.84 15.04
CA SER A 162 6.62 13.29 13.67
C SER A 162 5.57 14.38 13.66
N HIS A 163 5.89 15.58 13.17
CA HIS A 163 4.96 16.68 12.88
C HIS A 163 3.92 16.33 11.80
N ILE A 164 3.59 15.05 11.67
CA ILE A 164 2.70 14.49 10.68
C ILE A 164 1.31 14.71 11.21
N ASN A 165 0.64 15.63 10.54
CA ASN A 165 -0.72 15.94 10.84
C ASN A 165 -1.58 14.77 10.33
N PHE A 166 -1.76 13.75 11.18
CA PHE A 166 -2.73 12.66 11.03
C PHE A 166 -4.16 13.21 11.17
N ASN A 167 -4.48 14.14 10.28
CA ASN A 167 -5.80 14.72 10.18
C ASN A 167 -6.57 14.02 9.07
N GLU A 168 -7.88 14.17 9.13
CA GLU A 168 -8.80 13.58 8.16
C GLU A 168 -8.43 13.95 6.71
N THR A 169 -8.16 15.23 6.45
CA THR A 169 -7.81 15.72 5.11
C THR A 169 -6.64 14.95 4.49
N ASN A 170 -5.56 14.77 5.24
CA ASN A 170 -4.36 14.09 4.74
C ASN A 170 -4.60 12.59 4.52
N ILE A 171 -5.34 11.94 5.41
CA ILE A 171 -5.69 10.52 5.24
C ILE A 171 -6.63 10.32 4.04
N LEU A 172 -7.61 11.20 3.83
CA LEU A 172 -8.49 11.14 2.66
C LEU A 172 -7.71 11.36 1.36
N LYS A 173 -6.78 12.33 1.32
CA LYS A 173 -5.87 12.50 0.19
C LYS A 173 -5.03 11.24 -0.05
N PHE A 174 -4.52 10.59 1.00
CA PHE A 174 -3.72 9.38 0.89
C PHE A 174 -4.54 8.21 0.31
N ILE A 175 -5.79 8.04 0.76
CA ILE A 175 -6.72 7.03 0.21
C ILE A 175 -6.96 7.27 -1.27
N ASN A 176 -7.21 8.52 -1.67
CA ASN A 176 -7.43 8.87 -3.07
C ASN A 176 -6.20 8.55 -3.93
N PHE A 177 -5.01 8.89 -3.44
CA PHE A 177 -3.75 8.54 -4.11
C PHE A 177 -3.55 7.03 -4.22
N THR A 178 -3.77 6.28 -3.13
CA THR A 178 -3.73 4.81 -3.13
C THR A 178 -4.74 4.21 -4.11
N ASN A 179 -5.95 4.76 -4.20
CA ASN A 179 -6.97 4.33 -5.15
C ASN A 179 -6.55 4.61 -6.60
N GLN A 180 -5.90 5.76 -6.87
CA GLN A 180 -5.35 6.05 -8.19
C GLN A 180 -4.28 5.03 -8.59
N ILE A 181 -3.30 4.76 -7.71
CA ILE A 181 -2.28 3.72 -7.95
C ILE A 181 -2.93 2.36 -8.20
N TYR A 182 -3.88 1.96 -7.35
CA TYR A 182 -4.58 0.69 -7.50
C TYR A 182 -5.24 0.57 -8.88
N ASN A 183 -6.00 1.58 -9.31
CA ASN A 183 -6.70 1.55 -10.59
C ASN A 183 -5.73 1.58 -11.78
N SER A 184 -4.66 2.39 -11.72
CA SER A 184 -3.64 2.44 -12.77
C SER A 184 -2.95 1.09 -12.95
N LEU A 185 -2.57 0.43 -11.85
CA LEU A 185 -1.96 -0.90 -11.90
C LEU A 185 -2.90 -1.95 -12.45
N ILE A 186 -4.18 -1.93 -12.04
CA ILE A 186 -5.20 -2.82 -12.59
C ILE A 186 -5.41 -2.56 -14.08
N GLN A 187 -5.33 -1.32 -14.58
CA GLN A 187 -5.43 -1.06 -16.02
C GLN A 187 -4.24 -1.63 -16.80
N ILE A 188 -3.03 -1.63 -16.21
CA ILE A 188 -1.82 -2.11 -16.87
C ILE A 188 -1.74 -3.64 -16.87
N VAL A 189 -2.05 -4.29 -15.74
CA VAL A 189 -1.82 -5.74 -15.55
C VAL A 189 -3.10 -6.57 -15.38
N GLY A 190 -4.27 -5.94 -15.31
CA GLY A 190 -5.54 -6.54 -14.90
C GLY A 190 -6.11 -7.60 -15.82
#